data_AF-A0A7C5R315-F1
#
_entry.id   AF-A0A7C5R315-F1
#
_cell.length_a   1.000
_cell.length_b   1.000
_cell.length_c   1.000
_cell.angle_alpha   90.00
_cell.angle_beta   90.00
_cell.angle_gamma   90.00
#
_symmetry.space_group_name_H-M   'P 1'
#
loop_
_entity.id
_entity.type
_entity.pdbx_description
1 polymer ?
#
loop_
_entity_poly.entity_id
_entity_poly.type
_entity_poly.pdbx_seq_one_letter_code
_entity_poly.pdbx_strand_id
1 'polypeptide(L)'
;MNFIVFDIEATCWEGPPNGKVQETIEIGAIKVDRYGEVLGRFERFIRPLLHPNLSPYCRQLTTIDQIAINRARPFPEVVDDFQEWIGVFDDEEYLLCSWGNFDKKLLMQDSHLHHLDAYWVEH
;
A
#
# COMPACT_ATOMS: atom_id res chain seq x y z
N MET A 1 -16.33 -13.75 -4.09
CA MET A 1 -16.33 -12.35 -3.67
C MET A 1 -15.70 -12.22 -2.30
N ASN A 2 -14.48 -11.70 -2.28
CA ASN A 2 -13.74 -11.34 -1.09
C ASN A 2 -13.64 -9.81 -0.98
N PHE A 3 -13.73 -9.28 0.23
CA PHE A 3 -13.54 -7.86 0.50
C PHE A 3 -12.14 -7.66 1.05
N ILE A 4 -11.36 -6.81 0.39
CA ILE A 4 -10.01 -6.47 0.80
C ILE A 4 -10.07 -5.10 1.46
N VAL A 5 -10.19 -5.08 2.77
CA VAL A 5 -10.20 -3.82 3.52
C VAL A 5 -8.75 -3.46 3.81
N PHE A 6 -8.28 -2.35 3.23
CA PHE A 6 -6.87 -1.98 3.27
C PHE A 6 -6.67 -0.50 3.62
N ASP A 7 -5.50 -0.21 4.14
CA ASP A 7 -5.02 1.09 4.58
C ASP A 7 -3.54 1.24 4.19
N ILE A 8 -3.14 2.45 3.80
CA ILE A 8 -1.80 2.72 3.32
C ILE A 8 -1.19 3.89 4.07
N GLU A 9 0.02 3.67 4.56
CA GLU A 9 0.89 4.76 4.99
C GLU A 9 1.79 5.21 3.85
N ALA A 10 2.04 6.51 3.78
CA ALA A 10 2.80 7.14 2.71
C ALA A 10 3.93 8.01 3.25
N THR A 11 5.01 8.21 2.48
CA THR A 11 5.96 9.28 2.77
C THR A 11 5.24 10.62 2.87
N CYS A 12 5.60 11.42 3.87
CA CYS A 12 4.90 12.64 4.22
C CYS A 12 5.82 13.66 4.89
N TRP A 13 5.39 14.93 4.92
CA TRP A 13 6.16 16.06 5.46
C TRP A 13 5.22 17.01 6.21
N GLU A 14 5.78 17.84 7.08
CA GLU A 14 5.03 18.89 7.73
C GLU A 14 4.61 19.95 6.70
N GLY A 15 3.29 20.18 6.57
CA GLY A 15 2.72 21.07 5.58
C GLY A 15 2.63 20.45 4.17
N PRO A 16 2.39 21.26 3.13
CA PRO A 16 2.25 20.75 1.77
C PRO A 16 3.57 20.13 1.27
N PRO A 17 3.52 19.07 0.44
CA PRO A 17 4.71 18.32 0.02
C PRO A 17 5.70 19.14 -0.84
N ASN A 18 5.32 20.33 -1.32
CA ASN A 18 6.18 21.26 -2.07
C ASN A 18 6.90 20.59 -3.26
N GLY A 19 6.14 19.89 -4.10
CA GLY A 19 6.65 19.20 -5.28
C GLY A 19 7.26 17.82 -5.02
N LYS A 20 7.30 17.36 -3.75
CA LYS A 20 7.66 15.97 -3.44
C LYS A 20 6.52 15.03 -3.78
N VAL A 21 6.88 13.87 -4.31
CA VAL A 21 5.94 12.79 -4.64
C VAL A 21 5.79 11.91 -3.41
N GLN A 22 4.55 11.59 -3.03
CA GLN A 22 4.31 10.62 -1.95
C GLN A 22 4.45 9.20 -2.50
N GLU A 23 5.10 8.32 -1.75
CA GLU A 23 5.27 6.90 -2.06
C GLU A 23 4.68 6.07 -0.90
N THR A 24 4.05 4.94 -1.20
CA THR A 24 3.59 3.94 -0.23
C THR A 24 4.79 3.41 0.56
N ILE A 25 4.67 3.44 1.88
CA ILE A 25 5.68 2.92 2.83
C ILE A 25 5.16 1.79 3.71
N GLU A 26 3.85 1.56 3.72
CA GLU A 26 3.21 0.41 4.37
C GLU A 26 1.90 0.07 3.65
N ILE A 27 1.59 -1.23 3.57
CA ILE A 27 0.25 -1.72 3.23
C ILE A 27 -0.22 -2.60 4.38
N GLY A 28 -1.32 -2.20 5.03
CA GLY A 28 -2.06 -3.01 5.99
C GLY A 28 -3.40 -3.42 5.39
N ALA A 29 -3.75 -4.71 5.46
CA ALA A 29 -5.03 -5.18 4.93
C ALA A 29 -5.59 -6.40 5.66
N ILE A 30 -6.91 -6.56 5.58
CA ILE A 30 -7.64 -7.78 5.97
C ILE A 30 -8.47 -8.28 4.79
N LYS A 31 -8.46 -9.60 4.59
CA LYS A 31 -9.32 -10.27 3.61
C LYS A 31 -10.52 -10.82 4.36
N VAL A 32 -11.71 -10.47 3.91
CA VAL A 32 -12.98 -10.84 4.55
C VAL A 32 -13.90 -11.47 3.51
N ASP A 33 -14.60 -12.53 3.87
CA ASP A 33 -15.61 -13.13 2.99
C ASP A 33 -16.95 -12.36 3.03
N ARG A 34 -17.92 -12.84 2.25
CA ARG A 34 -19.29 -12.28 2.22
C ARG A 34 -20.08 -12.40 3.52
N TYR A 35 -19.62 -13.19 4.48
CA TYR A 35 -20.26 -13.40 5.77
C TYR A 35 -19.62 -12.56 6.88
N GLY A 36 -18.52 -11.86 6.57
CA GLY A 36 -17.77 -11.08 7.55
C GLY A 36 -16.65 -11.86 8.23
N GLU A 37 -16.36 -13.09 7.79
CA GLU A 37 -15.30 -13.92 8.35
C GLU A 37 -13.93 -13.47 7.83
N VAL A 38 -12.97 -13.30 8.73
CA VAL A 38 -11.61 -12.90 8.38
C VAL A 38 -10.84 -14.10 7.85
N LEU A 39 -10.51 -14.07 6.56
CA LEU A 39 -9.75 -15.12 5.87
C LEU A 39 -8.24 -14.95 6.02
N GLY A 40 -7.78 -13.72 6.25
CA GLY A 40 -6.35 -13.46 6.40
C GLY A 40 -6.02 -12.00 6.68
N ARG A 41 -4.75 -11.75 6.99
CA ARG A 41 -4.17 -10.42 7.19
C ARG A 41 -2.91 -10.27 6.35
N PHE A 42 -2.69 -9.06 5.85
CA PHE A 42 -1.49 -8.66 5.13
C PHE A 42 -0.93 -7.40 5.79
N GLU A 43 0.37 -7.39 6.03
CA GLU A 43 1.07 -6.24 6.59
C GLU A 43 2.51 -6.26 6.09
N ARG A 44 2.90 -5.23 5.35
CA ARG A 44 4.26 -5.10 4.80
C ARG A 44 4.68 -3.65 4.76
N PHE A 45 5.88 -3.37 5.26
CA PHE A 45 6.60 -2.14 4.97
C PHE A 45 7.18 -2.17 3.55
N ILE A 46 7.29 -1.00 2.95
CA ILE A 46 7.82 -0.77 1.61
C ILE A 46 8.93 0.26 1.67
N ARG A 47 10.03 -0.01 0.98
CA ARG A 47 11.13 0.94 0.85
C ARG A 47 10.86 1.90 -0.33
N PRO A 48 10.65 3.20 -0.09
CA PRO A 48 10.38 4.17 -1.16
C PRO A 48 11.63 4.45 -1.98
N LEU A 49 11.45 4.79 -3.26
CA LEU A 49 12.49 4.99 -4.26
C LEU A 49 12.98 6.44 -4.30
N LEU A 50 12.07 7.41 -4.36
CA LEU A 50 12.39 8.83 -4.53
C LEU A 50 12.83 9.47 -3.20
N HIS A 51 12.18 9.07 -2.10
CA HIS A 51 12.41 9.63 -0.78
C HIS A 51 12.66 8.54 0.28
N PRO A 52 13.79 7.80 0.20
CA PRO A 52 14.10 6.65 1.08
C PRO A 52 14.24 7.00 2.57
N ASN A 53 14.45 8.28 2.90
CA ASN A 53 14.56 8.75 4.28
C ASN A 53 13.27 9.45 4.70
N LEU A 54 12.57 8.88 5.67
CA LEU A 54 11.34 9.43 6.23
C LEU A 54 11.62 10.76 6.94
N SER A 55 10.75 11.75 6.72
CA SER A 55 10.81 13.00 7.45
C SER A 55 10.54 12.76 8.95
N PRO A 56 11.02 13.64 9.86
CA PRO A 56 10.68 13.55 11.28
C PRO A 56 9.17 13.57 11.53
N TYR A 57 8.45 14.44 10.80
CA TYR A 57 6.99 14.52 10.86
C TYR A 57 6.35 13.18 10.50
N CYS A 58 6.81 12.53 9.43
CA CYS A 58 6.23 11.27 9.00
C CYS A 58 6.43 10.15 10.01
N ARG A 59 7.66 10.02 10.54
CA ARG A 59 7.94 9.05 11.60
C ARG A 59 7.12 9.29 12.85
N GLN A 60 6.85 10.55 13.19
CA GLN A 60 6.00 10.90 14.32
C GLN A 60 4.53 10.54 14.07
N LEU A 61 4.03 10.80 12.85
CA LEU A 61 2.65 10.57 12.47
C LEU A 61 2.33 9.07 12.36
N THR A 62 3.14 8.32 11.62
CA THR A 62 2.90 6.90 11.31
C THR A 62 3.50 5.96 12.36
N THR A 63 4.37 6.48 13.24
CA THR A 63 5.16 5.69 14.20
C THR A 63 6.15 4.69 13.56
N ILE A 64 6.34 4.75 12.24
CA ILE A 64 7.23 3.85 11.52
C ILE A 64 8.68 4.30 11.68
N ASP A 65 9.53 3.38 12.15
CA ASP A 65 10.96 3.60 12.28
C ASP A 65 11.69 3.52 10.93
N GLN A 66 12.70 4.38 10.76
CA GLN A 66 13.56 4.35 9.57
C GLN A 66 14.24 2.99 9.35
N ILE A 67 14.52 2.24 10.42
CA ILE A 67 15.12 0.91 10.33
C ILE A 67 14.17 -0.09 9.65
N ALA A 68 12.85 0.02 9.88
CA ALA A 68 11.87 -0.83 9.23
C ALA A 68 11.85 -0.58 7.72
N ILE A 69 11.80 0.70 7.31
CA ILE A 69 11.87 1.11 5.89
C ILE A 69 13.19 0.69 5.23
N ASN A 70 14.31 0.82 5.93
CA ASN A 70 15.61 0.44 5.38
C ASN A 70 15.72 -1.07 5.08
N ARG A 71 15.00 -1.89 5.85
CA ARG A 71 14.96 -3.36 5.71
C ARG A 71 13.82 -3.84 4.81
N ALA A 72 12.88 -2.97 4.46
CA ALA A 72 11.74 -3.29 3.65
C ALA A 72 12.14 -3.61 2.20
N ARG A 73 11.31 -4.43 1.55
CA ARG A 73 11.40 -4.71 0.12
C ARG A 73 10.90 -3.49 -0.68
N PRO A 74 11.36 -3.30 -1.92
CA PRO A 74 10.84 -2.24 -2.79
C PRO A 74 9.40 -2.52 -3.19
N PHE A 75 8.68 -1.47 -3.63
CA PHE A 75 7.27 -1.54 -4.00
C PHE A 75 6.91 -2.69 -4.97
N PRO A 76 7.67 -2.94 -6.07
CA PRO A 76 7.33 -4.01 -7.02
C PRO A 76 7.22 -5.40 -6.38
N GLU A 77 8.07 -5.71 -5.40
CA GLU A 77 8.05 -7.00 -4.72
C GLU A 77 6.89 -7.10 -3.74
N VAL A 78 6.57 -6.00 -3.04
CA VAL A 78 5.48 -6.01 -2.05
C VAL A 78 4.11 -5.98 -2.71
N VAL A 79 3.97 -5.28 -3.84
CA VAL A 79 2.70 -5.21 -4.56
C VAL A 79 2.39 -6.54 -5.28
N ASP A 80 3.41 -7.27 -5.73
CA ASP A 80 3.26 -8.63 -6.28
C ASP A 80 2.77 -9.59 -5.20
N ASP A 81 3.45 -9.62 -4.05
CA ASP A 81 3.02 -10.34 -2.84
C ASP A 81 1.57 -9.99 -2.44
N PHE A 82 1.17 -8.72 -2.56
CA PHE A 82 -0.17 -8.26 -2.20
C PHE A 82 -1.23 -8.74 -3.20
N GLN A 83 -0.93 -8.70 -4.51
CA GLN A 83 -1.80 -9.21 -5.57
C GLN A 83 -1.98 -10.73 -5.47
N GLU A 84 -0.89 -11.47 -5.22
CA GLU A 84 -0.95 -12.91 -4.94
C GLU A 84 -1.79 -13.18 -3.70
N TRP A 85 -1.56 -12.44 -2.62
CA TRP A 85 -2.34 -12.60 -1.39
C TRP A 85 -3.81 -12.26 -1.57
N ILE A 86 -4.19 -11.29 -2.42
CA ILE A 86 -5.58 -10.98 -2.77
C ILE A 86 -6.21 -12.14 -3.56
N GLY A 87 -5.43 -12.79 -4.42
CA GLY A 87 -5.91 -13.74 -5.43
C GLY A 87 -6.27 -13.04 -6.74
N VAL A 88 -5.54 -11.99 -7.12
CA VAL A 88 -5.80 -11.21 -8.36
C VAL A 88 -5.72 -12.08 -9.62
N PHE A 89 -4.90 -13.13 -9.58
CA PHE A 89 -4.68 -14.06 -10.68
C PHE A 89 -5.58 -15.31 -10.60
N ASP A 90 -6.42 -15.40 -9.57
CA ASP A 90 -7.37 -16.48 -9.38
C ASP A 90 -8.73 -16.11 -10.00
N ASP A 91 -9.56 -17.10 -10.34
CA ASP A 91 -10.94 -16.88 -10.80
C ASP A 91 -11.90 -16.39 -9.67
N GLU A 92 -11.36 -15.85 -8.57
CA GLU A 92 -12.11 -15.34 -7.43
C GLU A 92 -12.37 -13.83 -7.54
N GLU A 93 -13.63 -13.44 -7.51
CA GLU A 93 -13.99 -12.01 -7.43
C GLU A 93 -13.50 -11.38 -6.11
N TYR A 94 -12.95 -10.17 -6.20
CA TYR A 94 -12.59 -9.34 -5.06
C TYR A 94 -13.08 -7.89 -5.22
N LEU A 95 -13.15 -7.17 -4.10
CA LEU A 95 -13.42 -5.73 -4.03
C LEU A 95 -12.40 -5.07 -3.11
N LEU A 96 -11.68 -4.06 -3.60
CA LEU A 96 -10.79 -3.26 -2.77
C LEU A 96 -11.58 -2.17 -2.03
N CYS A 97 -11.45 -2.15 -0.70
CA CYS A 97 -12.17 -1.25 0.20
C CYS A 97 -11.18 -0.43 1.05
N SER A 98 -11.13 0.88 0.85
CA SER A 98 -10.33 1.82 1.64
C SER A 98 -11.20 2.93 2.22
N TRP A 99 -10.71 3.65 3.24
CA TRP A 99 -11.42 4.76 3.88
C TRP A 99 -11.55 6.02 3.01
N GLY A 100 -10.95 6.01 1.81
CA GLY A 100 -11.13 7.03 0.79
C GLY A 100 -10.41 6.68 -0.51
N ASN A 101 -10.44 7.61 -1.46
CA ASN A 101 -9.79 7.44 -2.76
C ASN A 101 -8.26 7.64 -2.73
N PHE A 102 -7.70 8.05 -1.58
CA PHE A 102 -6.28 8.34 -1.47
C PHE A 102 -5.44 7.08 -1.68
N ASP A 103 -5.77 5.98 -1.00
CA ASP A 103 -4.98 4.75 -1.00
C ASP A 103 -4.92 4.11 -2.40
N LYS A 104 -6.09 3.97 -3.06
CA LYS A 104 -6.15 3.50 -4.45
C LYS A 104 -5.31 4.37 -5.38
N LYS A 105 -5.40 5.70 -5.26
CA LYS A 105 -4.62 6.62 -6.09
C LYS A 105 -3.11 6.47 -5.86
N LEU A 106 -2.71 6.23 -4.61
CA LEU A 106 -1.31 6.07 -4.28
C LEU A 106 -0.75 4.76 -4.86
N LEU A 107 -1.49 3.65 -4.77
CA LEU A 107 -1.10 2.38 -5.42
C LEU A 107 -0.99 2.52 -6.94
N MET A 108 -1.94 3.21 -7.58
CA MET A 108 -1.87 3.48 -9.01
C MET A 108 -0.66 4.36 -9.35
N GLN A 109 -0.38 5.40 -8.56
CA GLN A 109 0.76 6.28 -8.78
C GLN A 109 2.09 5.53 -8.66
N ASP A 110 2.26 4.73 -7.61
CA ASP A 110 3.48 3.95 -7.41
C ASP A 110 3.65 2.86 -8.47
N SER A 111 2.55 2.22 -8.89
CA SER A 111 2.59 1.29 -10.03
C SER A 111 3.13 1.98 -11.29
N HIS A 112 2.65 3.19 -11.61
CA HIS A 112 3.18 3.96 -12.75
C HIS A 112 4.64 4.38 -12.55
N LEU A 113 5.02 4.82 -11.35
CA LEU A 113 6.41 5.18 -11.01
C LEU A 113 7.36 4.01 -11.23
N HIS A 114 6.90 2.79 -10.98
CA HIS A 114 7.64 1.55 -11.12
C HIS A 114 7.43 0.83 -12.46
N HIS A 115 6.70 1.44 -13.41
CA HIS A 115 6.39 0.86 -14.71
C HIS A 115 5.63 -0.48 -14.66
N LEU A 116 4.69 -0.59 -13.72
CA LEU A 116 3.80 -1.74 -13.52
C LEU A 116 2.37 -1.40 -13.98
N ASP A 117 1.60 -2.44 -14.30
CA ASP A 117 0.16 -2.31 -14.55
C ASP A 117 -0.60 -2.13 -13.21
N ALA A 118 -1.69 -1.35 -13.25
CA ALA A 118 -2.52 -1.02 -12.10
C ALA A 118 -4.00 -1.40 -12.29
N TYR A 119 -4.35 -2.20 -13.30
CA TYR A 119 -5.75 -2.60 -13.58
C TYR A 119 -6.45 -3.22 -12.35
N TRP A 120 -5.70 -3.96 -11.53
CA TRP A 120 -6.21 -4.64 -10.33
C TRP A 120 -6.73 -3.68 -9.25
N VAL A 121 -6.32 -2.40 -9.30
CA VAL A 121 -6.74 -1.39 -8.33
C VAL A 121 -8.15 -0.84 -8.63
N GLU A 122 -8.60 -0.93 -9.89
CA GLU A 122 -9.87 -0.37 -10.34
C GLU A 122 -11.09 -1.21 -9.95
N HIS A 123 -10.88 -2.43 -9.47
CA HIS A 123 -11.91 -3.33 -8.95
C HIS A 123 -12.33 -2.95 -7.52
#